data_AF-A0A1Q3S4P1-F1
#
_entry.id   AF-A0A1Q3S4P1-F1
#
_cell.length_a   1.000
_cell.length_b   1.000
_cell.length_c   1.000
_cell.angle_alpha   90.00
_cell.angle_beta   90.00
_cell.angle_gamma   90.00
#
_symmetry.space_group_name_H-M   'P 1'
#
loop_
_entity.id
_entity.type
_entity.pdbx_description
1 polymer ?
#
loop_
_entity_poly.entity_id
_entity_poly.type
_entity_poly.pdbx_seq_one_letter_code
_entity_poly.pdbx_strand_id
1 'polypeptide(L)'
;MNNKLIYFLLGLLFIAVGIWVFKTPVESYIALSTLFSLTFLINGILEVIFYGYQRKRMNGYGWGIAAGILDIILGSWLLSSPLLSMEIMPFFIGFMLLFRSSTIIALAIDVAALKRKNWGWYLVFGILGLIFSFLLIWNPLFAQMTIIVWTALAFITIGLSKIFYVFQSPDNIQQIL
;
A
#
# COMPACT_ATOMS: atom_id res chain seq x y z
N MET A 1 -23.64 -0.94 21.93
CA MET A 1 -23.17 0.38 21.45
C MET A 1 -23.66 0.51 20.02
N ASN A 2 -24.33 1.60 19.64
CA ASN A 2 -25.01 1.70 18.34
C ASN A 2 -23.97 1.61 17.21
N ASN A 3 -23.95 0.53 16.42
CA ASN A 3 -22.89 0.31 15.42
C ASN A 3 -22.86 1.46 14.38
N LYS A 4 -24.02 2.08 14.12
CA LYS A 4 -24.11 3.28 13.27
C LYS A 4 -23.28 4.46 13.79
N LEU A 5 -23.30 4.71 15.09
CA LEU A 5 -22.54 5.79 15.71
C LEU A 5 -21.04 5.55 15.54
N ILE A 6 -20.59 4.30 15.69
CA ILE A 6 -19.19 3.92 15.51
C ILE A 6 -18.74 4.22 14.07
N TYR A 7 -19.50 3.78 13.06
CA TYR A 7 -19.16 4.04 11.66
C TYR A 7 -19.19 5.52 11.32
N PHE A 8 -20.13 6.28 11.88
CA PHE A 8 -20.21 7.73 11.66
C PHE A 8 -19.00 8.46 12.26
N LEU A 9 -18.65 8.16 13.53
CA LEU A 9 -17.49 8.74 14.21
C LEU A 9 -16.18 8.36 13.51
N LEU A 10 -16.04 7.09 13.10
CA LEU A 10 -14.90 6.67 12.28
C LEU A 10 -14.88 7.41 10.94
N GLY A 11 -16.03 7.58 10.29
CA GLY A 11 -16.13 8.34 9.04
C GLY A 11 -15.56 9.74 9.17
N LEU A 12 -16.01 10.49 10.18
CA LEU A 12 -15.49 11.83 10.48
C LEU A 12 -14.00 11.82 10.83
N LEU A 13 -13.55 10.85 11.64
CA LEU A 13 -12.14 10.71 12.00
C LEU A 13 -11.25 10.51 10.76
N PHE A 14 -11.64 9.61 9.86
CA PHE A 14 -10.88 9.31 8.63
C PHE A 14 -10.82 10.53 7.69
N ILE A 15 -11.91 11.28 7.56
CA ILE A 15 -11.91 12.55 6.79
C ILE A 15 -10.96 13.56 7.45
N ALA A 16 -11.04 13.73 8.77
CA ALA A 16 -10.19 14.65 9.51
C ALA A 16 -8.70 14.29 9.37
N VAL A 17 -8.36 13.01 9.45
CA VAL A 17 -6.99 12.51 9.21
C VAL A 17 -6.56 12.81 7.78
N GLY A 18 -7.38 12.56 6.77
CA GLY A 18 -7.02 12.88 5.39
C GLY A 18 -6.79 14.38 5.15
N ILE A 19 -7.60 15.24 5.77
CA ILE A 19 -7.37 16.69 5.75
C ILE A 19 -6.08 17.06 6.50
N TRP A 20 -5.80 16.41 7.62
CA TRP A 20 -4.56 16.61 8.39
C TRP A 20 -3.32 16.28 7.55
N VAL A 21 -3.36 15.18 6.79
CA VAL A 21 -2.25 14.78 5.91
C VAL A 21 -1.92 15.86 4.88
N PHE A 22 -2.93 16.53 4.32
CA PHE A 22 -2.70 17.66 3.41
C PHE A 22 -2.17 18.91 4.11
N LYS A 23 -2.55 19.14 5.37
CA LYS A 23 -2.06 20.29 6.15
C LYS A 23 -0.62 20.12 6.61
N THR A 24 -0.19 18.90 6.90
CA THR A 24 1.15 18.59 7.40
C THR A 24 1.86 17.55 6.53
N PRO A 25 2.15 17.87 5.25
CA PRO A 25 2.67 16.91 4.28
C PRO A 25 4.01 16.30 4.71
N VAL A 26 4.90 17.10 5.31
CA VAL A 26 6.23 16.64 5.74
C VAL A 26 6.12 15.67 6.92
N GLU A 27 5.38 16.03 7.97
CA GLU A 27 5.18 15.18 9.15
C GLU A 27 4.45 13.88 8.79
N SER A 28 3.45 13.98 7.92
CA SER A 28 2.71 12.82 7.42
C SER A 28 3.61 11.91 6.61
N TYR A 29 4.51 12.48 5.80
CA TYR A 29 5.47 11.70 5.04
C TYR A 29 6.50 10.99 5.94
N ILE A 30 7.00 11.66 6.99
CA ILE A 30 7.85 11.03 8.01
C ILE A 30 7.10 9.84 8.62
N ALA A 31 5.86 10.03 9.08
CA ALA A 31 5.06 8.96 9.67
C ALA A 31 4.86 7.77 8.71
N LEU A 32 4.56 8.04 7.43
CA LEU A 32 4.41 7.01 6.41
C LEU A 32 5.73 6.26 6.16
N SER A 33 6.87 6.97 6.13
CA SER A 33 8.19 6.35 5.98
C SER A 33 8.57 5.48 7.18
N THR A 34 8.15 5.85 8.39
CA THR A 34 8.30 5.03 9.59
C THR A 34 7.45 3.77 9.53
N LEU A 35 6.17 3.88 9.11
CA LEU A 35 5.29 2.73 8.90
C LEU A 35 5.82 1.79 7.81
N PHE A 36 6.36 2.35 6.74
CA PHE A 36 7.06 1.59 5.70
C PHE A 36 8.24 0.78 6.28
N SER A 37 9.06 1.42 7.11
CA SER A 37 10.21 0.75 7.77
C SER A 37 9.76 -0.35 8.74
N LEU A 38 8.68 -0.11 9.50
CA LEU A 38 8.06 -1.13 10.35
C LEU A 38 7.52 -2.31 9.54
N THR A 39 7.02 -2.07 8.33
CA THR A 39 6.50 -3.13 7.46
C THR A 39 7.61 -4.12 7.10
N PHE A 40 8.82 -3.63 6.79
CA PHE A 40 9.98 -4.50 6.57
C PHE A 40 10.32 -5.34 7.81
N LEU A 41 10.36 -4.73 9.00
CA LEU A 41 10.61 -5.48 10.23
C LEU A 41 9.57 -6.57 10.47
N ILE A 42 8.29 -6.20 10.41
CA ILE A 42 7.19 -7.12 10.70
C ILE A 42 7.18 -8.24 9.65
N ASN A 43 7.31 -7.91 8.36
CA ASN A 43 7.37 -8.92 7.30
C ASN A 43 8.55 -9.87 7.50
N GLY A 44 9.75 -9.33 7.77
CA GLY A 44 10.93 -10.15 7.95
C GLY A 44 10.85 -11.09 9.14
N ILE A 45 10.32 -10.62 10.28
CA ILE A 45 10.06 -11.47 11.45
C ILE A 45 9.06 -12.58 11.11
N LEU A 46 7.94 -12.23 10.46
CA LEU A 46 6.91 -13.20 10.09
C LEU A 46 7.43 -14.23 9.09
N GLU A 47 8.23 -13.83 8.09
CA GLU A 47 8.83 -14.74 7.11
C GLU A 47 9.79 -15.72 7.79
N VAL A 48 10.70 -15.23 8.65
CA VAL A 48 11.62 -16.11 9.38
C VAL A 48 10.86 -17.13 10.23
N ILE A 49 9.80 -16.71 10.92
CA ILE A 49 8.95 -17.62 11.72
C ILE A 49 8.24 -18.64 10.81
N PHE A 50 7.61 -18.18 9.74
CA PHE A 50 6.81 -19.00 8.83
C PHE A 50 7.65 -20.06 8.11
N TYR A 51 8.75 -19.65 7.48
CA TYR A 51 9.65 -20.56 6.77
C TYR A 51 10.46 -21.43 7.75
N GLY A 52 10.79 -20.91 8.94
CA GLY A 52 11.39 -21.69 10.01
C GLY A 52 10.50 -22.84 10.48
N TYR A 53 9.20 -22.59 10.65
CA TYR A 53 8.22 -23.61 11.02
C TYR A 53 7.99 -24.62 9.89
N GLN A 54 7.93 -24.15 8.64
CA GLN A 54 7.62 -24.99 7.47
C GLN A 54 8.84 -25.59 6.77
N ARG A 55 10.04 -25.51 7.36
CA ARG A 55 11.30 -25.99 6.78
C ARG A 55 11.29 -27.45 6.29
N LYS A 56 10.46 -28.30 6.89
CA LYS A 56 10.33 -29.74 6.52
C LYS A 56 9.27 -30.00 5.44
N ARG A 57 8.42 -29.03 5.13
CA ARG A 57 7.25 -29.16 4.24
C ARG A 57 7.37 -28.36 2.95
N MET A 58 8.23 -27.34 2.93
CA MET A 58 8.44 -26.48 1.76
C MET A 58 9.86 -26.61 1.22
N ASN A 59 9.97 -26.95 -0.05
CA ASN A 59 11.22 -26.79 -0.79
C ASN A 59 11.53 -25.31 -0.95
N GLY A 60 12.81 -24.93 -0.79
CA GLY A 60 13.24 -23.53 -0.90
C GLY A 60 13.06 -22.68 0.37
N TYR A 61 12.74 -23.29 1.52
CA TYR A 61 12.55 -22.55 2.79
C TYR A 61 13.75 -21.65 3.17
N GLY A 62 14.98 -22.04 2.78
CA GLY A 62 16.18 -21.25 3.06
C GLY A 62 16.17 -19.87 2.39
N TRP A 63 15.59 -19.75 1.20
CA TRP A 63 15.42 -18.46 0.52
C TRP A 63 14.44 -17.55 1.25
N GLY A 64 13.35 -18.12 1.77
CA GLY A 64 12.38 -17.38 2.58
C GLY A 64 12.96 -16.91 3.91
N ILE A 65 13.77 -17.73 4.58
CA ILE A 65 14.48 -17.31 5.80
C ILE A 65 15.50 -16.20 5.47
N ALA A 66 16.26 -16.35 4.38
CA ALA A 66 17.24 -15.35 3.97
C ALA A 66 16.58 -14.01 3.62
N ALA A 67 15.47 -14.02 2.87
CA ALA A 67 14.66 -12.85 2.59
C ALA A 67 14.15 -12.19 3.87
N GLY A 68 13.60 -12.96 4.79
CA GLY A 68 13.12 -12.43 6.06
C GLY A 68 14.23 -11.81 6.93
N ILE A 69 15.43 -12.39 6.94
CA ILE A 69 16.60 -11.79 7.63
C ILE A 69 17.00 -10.47 6.97
N LEU A 70 17.05 -10.40 5.64
CA LEU A 70 17.35 -9.17 4.91
C LEU A 70 16.32 -8.08 5.24
N ASP A 71 15.04 -8.42 5.26
CA ASP A 71 13.96 -7.50 5.63
C ASP A 71 14.10 -6.98 7.06
N ILE A 72 14.49 -7.82 8.03
CA ILE A 72 14.75 -7.39 9.40
C ILE A 72 15.93 -6.39 9.45
N ILE A 73 17.01 -6.67 8.73
CA ILE A 73 18.18 -5.79 8.69
C ILE A 73 17.80 -4.45 8.08
N LEU A 74 17.14 -4.46 6.92
CA LEU A 74 16.69 -3.25 6.23
C LEU A 74 15.72 -2.46 7.10
N GLY A 75 14.68 -3.10 7.64
CA GLY A 75 13.71 -2.43 8.50
C GLY A 75 14.34 -1.80 9.75
N SER A 76 15.29 -2.51 10.40
CA SER A 76 16.02 -1.98 11.56
C SER A 76 16.87 -0.77 11.19
N TRP A 77 17.53 -0.82 10.04
CA TRP A 77 18.39 0.25 9.57
C TRP A 77 17.60 1.50 9.20
N LEU A 78 16.48 1.32 8.49
CA LEU A 78 15.55 2.39 8.14
C LEU A 78 14.97 3.05 9.41
N LEU A 79 14.50 2.27 10.39
CA LEU A 79 13.98 2.84 11.64
C LEU A 79 15.00 3.62 12.46
N SER A 80 16.29 3.28 12.33
CA SER A 80 17.37 3.98 13.01
C SER A 80 17.63 5.38 12.41
N SER A 81 17.16 5.64 11.18
CA SER A 81 17.33 6.93 10.51
C SER A 81 16.09 7.31 9.69
N PRO A 82 15.18 8.13 10.25
CA PRO A 82 13.99 8.60 9.55
C PRO A 82 14.30 9.28 8.20
N LEU A 83 15.45 9.96 8.09
CA LEU A 83 15.86 10.60 6.85
C LEU A 83 16.14 9.56 5.74
N LEU A 84 16.80 8.44 6.08
CA LEU A 84 17.03 7.36 5.11
C LEU A 84 15.72 6.71 4.69
N SER A 85 14.77 6.52 5.62
CA SER A 85 13.43 6.01 5.29
C SER A 85 12.70 6.89 4.28
N MET A 86 12.75 8.21 4.47
CA MET A 86 12.16 9.19 3.57
C MET A 86 12.81 9.20 2.18
N GLU A 87 14.10 8.92 2.09
CA GLU A 87 14.79 8.89 0.80
C GLU A 87 14.57 7.58 0.04
N ILE A 88 14.51 6.44 0.74
CA ILE A 88 14.43 5.11 0.14
C ILE A 88 13.00 4.75 -0.26
N MET A 89 12.00 5.16 0.54
CA MET A 89 10.59 4.83 0.32
C MET A 89 10.06 5.19 -1.09
N PRO A 90 10.35 6.38 -1.67
CA PRO A 90 9.91 6.74 -3.02
C PRO A 90 10.46 5.79 -4.10
N PHE A 91 11.73 5.40 -3.98
CA PHE A 91 12.35 4.45 -4.91
C PHE A 91 11.68 3.10 -4.81
N PHE A 92 11.44 2.60 -3.60
CA PHE A 92 10.73 1.34 -3.40
C PHE A 92 9.35 1.36 -4.07
N ILE A 93 8.58 2.43 -3.88
CA ILE A 93 7.25 2.58 -4.50
C ILE A 93 7.35 2.70 -6.02
N GLY A 94 8.31 3.46 -6.54
CA GLY A 94 8.56 3.60 -7.96
C GLY A 94 8.92 2.26 -8.62
N PHE A 95 9.85 1.50 -8.04
CA PHE A 95 10.21 0.17 -8.53
C PHE A 95 9.06 -0.82 -8.41
N MET A 96 8.33 -0.82 -7.29
CA MET A 96 7.15 -1.67 -7.14
C MET A 96 6.12 -1.38 -8.24
N LEU A 97 5.88 -0.11 -8.54
CA LEU A 97 4.97 0.29 -9.60
C LEU A 97 5.49 -0.10 -10.99
N LEU A 98 6.80 -0.03 -11.22
CA LEU A 98 7.44 -0.47 -12.47
C LEU A 98 7.17 -1.96 -12.70
N PHE A 99 7.49 -2.80 -11.70
CA PHE A 99 7.21 -4.23 -11.79
C PHE A 99 5.72 -4.50 -11.95
N ARG A 100 4.86 -3.83 -11.16
CA ARG A 100 3.41 -3.96 -11.27
C ARG A 100 2.91 -3.62 -12.67
N SER A 101 3.39 -2.54 -13.25
CA SER A 101 3.01 -2.10 -14.61
C SER A 101 3.48 -3.10 -15.66
N SER A 102 4.70 -3.63 -15.53
CA SER A 102 5.20 -4.70 -16.40
C SER A 102 4.32 -5.96 -16.34
N THR A 103 3.84 -6.35 -15.15
CA THR A 103 2.92 -7.49 -15.02
C THR A 103 1.54 -7.23 -15.65
N ILE A 104 1.06 -5.98 -15.63
CA ILE A 104 -0.20 -5.60 -16.28
C ILE A 104 -0.05 -5.64 -17.81
N ILE A 105 1.11 -5.22 -18.34
CA ILE A 105 1.41 -5.33 -19.76
C ILE A 105 1.47 -6.80 -20.18
N ALA A 106 2.16 -7.65 -19.41
CA ALA A 106 2.20 -9.10 -19.66
C ALA A 106 0.79 -9.70 -19.65
N LEU A 107 -0.04 -9.34 -18.66
CA LEU A 107 -1.44 -9.76 -18.58
C LEU A 107 -2.26 -9.28 -19.79
N ALA A 108 -2.00 -8.08 -20.31
CA ALA A 108 -2.69 -7.59 -21.50
C ALA A 108 -2.38 -8.45 -22.73
N ILE A 109 -1.12 -8.90 -22.87
CA ILE A 109 -0.69 -9.80 -23.94
C ILE A 109 -1.38 -11.16 -23.81
N ASP A 110 -1.44 -11.72 -22.60
CA ASP A 110 -2.11 -13.00 -22.33
C ASP A 110 -3.62 -12.91 -22.64
N VAL A 111 -4.28 -11.83 -22.24
CA VAL A 111 -5.70 -11.59 -22.53
C VAL A 111 -5.95 -11.41 -24.03
N ALA A 112 -5.02 -10.77 -24.75
CA ALA A 112 -5.08 -10.63 -26.21
C ALA A 112 -4.93 -11.99 -26.91
N ALA A 113 -4.01 -12.84 -26.46
CA ALA A 113 -3.81 -14.20 -26.98
C ALA A 113 -5.07 -15.07 -26.80
N LEU A 114 -5.79 -14.88 -25.70
CA LEU A 114 -7.07 -15.56 -25.42
C LEU A 114 -8.27 -14.96 -26.19
N LYS A 115 -8.05 -14.02 -27.12
CA LYS A 115 -9.08 -13.33 -27.92
C LYS A 115 -10.20 -12.70 -27.08
N ARG A 116 -9.91 -12.33 -25.82
CA ARG A 116 -10.90 -11.65 -24.97
C ARG A 116 -11.00 -10.17 -25.32
N LYS A 117 -12.22 -9.65 -25.29
CA LYS A 117 -12.47 -8.20 -25.43
C LYS A 117 -11.82 -7.45 -24.26
N ASN A 118 -11.44 -6.19 -24.50
CA ASN A 118 -10.86 -5.25 -23.52
C ASN A 118 -9.36 -5.39 -23.22
N TRP A 119 -8.61 -6.27 -23.88
CA TRP A 119 -7.15 -6.37 -23.71
C TRP A 119 -6.41 -5.03 -23.88
N GLY A 120 -6.87 -4.19 -24.82
CA GLY A 120 -6.28 -2.88 -25.09
C GLY A 120 -6.31 -1.93 -23.90
N TRP A 121 -7.34 -2.01 -23.04
CA TRP A 121 -7.40 -1.20 -21.82
C TRP A 121 -6.30 -1.58 -20.83
N TYR A 122 -6.07 -2.88 -20.62
CA TYR A 122 -4.97 -3.35 -19.78
C TYR A 122 -3.61 -2.89 -20.32
N LEU A 123 -3.42 -2.93 -21.65
CA LEU A 123 -2.18 -2.46 -22.26
C LEU A 123 -1.98 -0.95 -22.05
N VAL A 124 -3.01 -0.13 -22.26
CA VAL A 124 -2.94 1.32 -22.03
C VAL A 124 -2.61 1.63 -20.57
N PHE A 125 -3.32 1.01 -19.61
CA PHE A 125 -3.03 1.22 -18.18
C PHE A 125 -1.64 0.72 -17.79
N GLY A 126 -1.19 -0.39 -18.36
CA GLY A 126 0.16 -0.91 -18.16
C GLY A 126 1.23 0.07 -18.65
N ILE A 127 1.10 0.62 -19.85
CA ILE A 127 2.05 1.60 -20.41
C ILE A 127 2.04 2.91 -19.62
N LEU A 128 0.85 3.44 -19.30
CA LEU A 128 0.74 4.67 -18.50
C LEU A 128 1.36 4.48 -17.12
N GLY A 129 1.09 3.34 -16.47
CA GLY A 129 1.71 2.99 -15.19
C GLY A 129 3.21 2.87 -15.28
N LEU A 130 3.73 2.29 -16.38
CA LEU A 130 5.17 2.15 -16.61
C LEU A 130 5.83 3.53 -16.75
N ILE A 131 5.29 4.43 -17.57
CA ILE A 131 5.78 5.80 -17.70
C ILE A 131 5.72 6.52 -16.36
N PHE A 132 4.60 6.39 -15.63
CA PHE A 132 4.45 7.00 -14.31
C PHE A 132 5.48 6.46 -13.31
N SER A 133 5.78 5.17 -13.34
CA SER A 133 6.81 4.57 -12.48
C SER A 133 8.20 5.14 -12.73
N PHE A 134 8.58 5.37 -13.99
CA PHE A 134 9.84 6.04 -14.32
C PHE A 134 9.89 7.48 -13.83
N LEU A 135 8.77 8.22 -13.93
CA LEU A 135 8.67 9.57 -13.37
C LEU A 135 8.86 9.59 -11.85
N LEU A 136 8.30 8.61 -11.13
CA LEU A 136 8.49 8.49 -9.68
C LEU A 136 9.94 8.20 -9.29
N ILE A 137 10.62 7.32 -10.03
CA ILE A 137 12.03 6.97 -9.76
C ILE A 137 12.94 8.14 -10.10
N TRP A 138 12.68 8.85 -11.20
CA TRP A 138 13.51 9.97 -11.66
C TRP A 138 13.36 11.20 -10.76
N ASN A 139 12.16 11.47 -10.26
CA ASN A 139 11.88 12.64 -9.43
C ASN A 139 11.32 12.20 -8.06
N PRO A 140 12.19 11.98 -7.06
CA PRO A 140 11.78 11.58 -5.72
C PRO A 140 10.82 12.56 -5.06
N LEU A 141 10.94 13.88 -5.31
CA LEU A 141 10.02 14.88 -4.76
C LEU A 141 8.59 14.68 -5.32
N PHE A 142 8.48 14.40 -6.61
CA PHE A 142 7.19 14.08 -7.23
C PHE A 142 6.59 12.79 -6.63
N ALA A 143 7.42 11.80 -6.35
CA ALA A 143 6.98 10.57 -5.71
C ALA A 143 6.52 10.78 -4.26
N GLN A 144 7.21 11.59 -3.47
CA GLN A 144 6.78 11.99 -2.12
C GLN A 144 5.41 12.65 -2.15
N MET A 145 5.21 13.64 -3.03
CA MET A 145 3.91 14.30 -3.20
C MET A 145 2.81 13.33 -3.61
N THR A 146 3.12 12.43 -4.55
CA THR A 146 2.18 11.39 -5.00
C THR A 146 1.72 10.53 -3.82
N ILE A 147 2.65 10.05 -3.00
CA ILE A 147 2.35 9.25 -1.80
C ILE A 147 1.40 10.01 -0.87
N ILE A 148 1.73 11.25 -0.53
CA ILE A 148 0.92 12.08 0.38
C ILE A 148 -0.49 12.30 -0.17
N VAL A 149 -0.60 12.66 -1.45
CA VAL A 149 -1.90 12.91 -2.11
C VAL A 149 -2.75 11.66 -2.12
N TRP A 150 -2.21 10.52 -2.55
CA TRP A 150 -2.96 9.28 -2.60
C TRP A 150 -3.34 8.76 -1.21
N THR A 151 -2.46 8.91 -0.22
CA THR A 151 -2.78 8.57 1.17
C THR A 151 -3.90 9.45 1.72
N ALA A 152 -3.83 10.77 1.54
CA ALA A 152 -4.87 11.68 2.01
C ALA A 152 -6.22 11.39 1.35
N LEU A 153 -6.23 11.18 0.03
CA LEU A 153 -7.43 10.80 -0.71
C LEU A 153 -7.97 9.44 -0.26
N ALA A 154 -7.11 8.47 0.04
CA ALA A 154 -7.54 7.18 0.58
C ALA A 154 -8.25 7.35 1.94
N PHE A 155 -7.69 8.14 2.86
CA PHE A 155 -8.33 8.43 4.15
C PHE A 155 -9.69 9.12 3.97
N ILE A 156 -9.78 10.14 3.10
CA ILE A 156 -11.03 10.85 2.82
C ILE A 156 -12.08 9.90 2.22
N THR A 157 -11.71 9.12 1.21
CA THR A 157 -12.63 8.18 0.55
C THR A 157 -13.12 7.09 1.49
N ILE A 158 -12.25 6.54 2.35
CA ILE A 158 -12.64 5.62 3.42
C ILE A 158 -13.63 6.30 4.36
N GLY A 159 -13.36 7.53 4.79
CA GLY A 159 -14.25 8.27 5.67
C GLY A 159 -15.63 8.51 5.06
N LEU A 160 -15.68 8.94 3.80
CA LEU A 160 -16.92 9.12 3.03
C LEU A 160 -17.69 7.80 2.88
N SER A 161 -17.01 6.69 2.59
CA SER A 161 -17.65 5.38 2.46
C SER A 161 -18.33 4.92 3.76
N LYS A 162 -17.72 5.19 4.92
CA LYS A 162 -18.29 4.88 6.23
C LYS A 162 -19.51 5.72 6.55
N ILE A 163 -19.49 7.01 6.20
CA ILE A 163 -20.64 7.90 6.37
C ILE A 163 -21.80 7.44 5.46
N PHE A 164 -21.51 7.14 4.19
CA PHE A 164 -22.51 6.64 3.25
C PHE A 164 -23.17 5.34 3.73
N TYR A 165 -22.37 4.42 4.28
CA TYR A 165 -22.87 3.16 4.84
C TYR A 165 -23.89 3.37 5.98
N VAL A 166 -23.70 4.38 6.84
CA VAL A 166 -24.64 4.70 7.92
C VAL A 166 -26.00 5.14 7.37
N PHE A 167 -26.00 5.95 6.29
CA PHE A 167 -27.23 6.42 5.66
C PHE A 167 -27.97 5.31 4.90
N GLN A 168 -27.24 4.33 4.35
CA GLN A 168 -27.85 3.22 3.63
C GLN A 168 -28.36 2.10 4.56
N SER A 169 -27.80 1.96 5.76
CA SER A 169 -28.12 0.84 6.66
C SER A 169 -29.52 0.99 7.28
N PRO A 170 -30.46 0.04 7.05
CA PRO A 170 -31.76 0.03 7.72
C PRO A 170 -31.62 -0.14 9.24
N ASP A 171 -32.47 0.51 10.04
CA ASP A 171 -32.41 0.46 11.51
C ASP A 171 -32.54 -0.96 12.09
N ASN A 172 -33.16 -1.89 11.36
CA ASN A 172 -33.53 -3.23 11.86
C ASN A 172 -32.42 -4.30 11.80
N ILE A 173 -31.30 -4.08 11.10
CA ILE A 173 -30.25 -5.12 10.94
C ILE A 173 -29.31 -5.17 12.16
N GLN A 174 -29.34 -4.18 13.06
CA GLN A 174 -28.42 -4.11 14.21
C GLN A 174 -28.79 -5.02 15.40
N GLN A 175 -29.88 -5.78 15.32
CA GLN A 175 -30.27 -6.72 16.39
C GLN A 175 -29.72 -8.15 16.19
N ILE A 176 -29.11 -8.46 15.05
CA ILE A 176 -28.70 -9.84 14.69
C ILE A 176 -27.18 -10.05 14.78
N LEU A 177 -26.38 -8.99 14.99
CA LEU A 177 -24.92 -9.05 15.23
C LEU A 177 -24.56 -8.38 16.55
#